data_AF-A0A091DZF9-F1
#
_entry.id   AF-A0A091DZF9-F1
#
_cell.length_a   1.000
_cell.length_b   1.000
_cell.length_c   1.000
_cell.angle_alpha   90.00
_cell.angle_beta   90.00
_cell.angle_gamma   90.00
#
_symmetry.space_group_name_H-M   'P 1'
#
loop_
_entity.id
_entity.type
_entity.pdbx_description
1 polymer ?
#
loop_
_entity_poly.entity_id
_entity_poly.type
_entity_poly.pdbx_seq_one_letter_code
_entity_poly.pdbx_strand_id
1 'polypeptide(L)'
;MGKVVEAWPGAFNLANHLRSHTGERPYRCSACPKGFRDSTGLLHHQVSPTPSGSPLPHQPLMRSRSKKIFGCSECEKLFRSPRDLERHVLVHTGEKPFPCLECGKFFRHECYLKRHRLLHGPERPFPCHVCGKGFITLSNLSRHLKLHRGMD
;
A
#
# COMPACT_ATOMS: atom_id res chain seq x y z
N MET A 1 -18.12 2.04 35.93
CA MET A 1 -18.28 2.12 34.46
C MET A 1 -16.95 1.68 33.83
N GLY A 2 -16.58 0.40 33.85
CA GLY A 2 -17.19 -0.64 33.02
C GLY A 2 -16.62 -0.57 31.61
N LYS A 3 -15.35 -0.96 31.42
CA LYS A 3 -14.81 -1.21 30.07
C LYS A 3 -14.46 -2.68 29.97
N VAL A 4 -15.30 -3.37 29.20
CA VAL A 4 -15.18 -4.76 28.81
C VAL A 4 -13.81 -4.96 28.16
N VAL A 5 -12.98 -5.81 28.79
CA VAL A 5 -11.75 -6.29 28.18
C VAL A 5 -12.10 -7.49 27.31
N GLU A 6 -12.61 -7.23 26.11
CA GLU A 6 -12.73 -8.28 25.09
C GLU A 6 -11.32 -8.77 24.77
N ALA A 7 -11.07 -10.08 24.95
CA ALA A 7 -9.79 -10.71 24.69
C ALA A 7 -9.56 -10.90 23.18
N TRP A 8 -8.51 -10.30 22.63
CA TRP A 8 -8.16 -10.42 21.20
C TRP A 8 -7.04 -11.45 20.98
N PRO A 9 -7.07 -12.25 19.88
CA PRO A 9 -6.04 -13.24 19.61
C PRO A 9 -4.71 -12.55 19.27
N GLY A 10 -3.71 -12.74 20.14
CA GLY A 10 -2.31 -12.39 19.86
C GLY A 10 -1.85 -11.08 20.48
N ALA A 11 -1.60 -11.08 21.79
CA ALA A 11 -0.99 -9.97 22.56
C ALA A 11 0.30 -9.39 21.92
N PHE A 12 1.03 -10.19 21.15
CA PHE A 12 2.22 -9.77 20.38
C PHE A 12 1.92 -8.66 19.36
N ASN A 13 0.74 -8.70 18.71
CA ASN A 13 0.37 -7.71 17.70
C ASN A 13 -0.04 -6.37 18.30
N LEU A 14 -0.66 -6.38 19.49
CA LEU A 14 -1.06 -5.16 20.18
C LEU A 14 0.15 -4.35 20.66
N ALA A 15 1.12 -5.01 21.30
CA ALA A 15 2.33 -4.33 21.76
C ALA A 15 3.12 -3.70 20.59
N ASN A 16 3.26 -4.40 19.46
CA ASN A 16 3.89 -3.84 18.26
C ASN A 16 3.04 -2.70 17.64
N HIS A 17 1.71 -2.85 17.61
CA HIS A 17 0.82 -1.79 17.16
C HIS A 17 1.00 -0.51 17.99
N LEU A 18 1.01 -0.61 19.32
CA LEU A 18 1.16 0.57 20.20
C LEU A 18 2.47 1.34 19.95
N ARG A 19 3.54 0.65 19.54
CA ARG A 19 4.81 1.30 19.14
C ARG A 19 4.69 2.19 17.91
N SER A 20 3.64 2.08 17.09
CA SER A 20 3.39 3.06 16.02
C SER A 20 3.00 4.43 16.55
N HIS A 21 2.37 4.48 17.71
CA HIS A 21 1.90 5.72 18.33
C HIS A 21 2.98 6.34 19.21
N THR A 22 3.78 5.52 19.91
CA THR A 22 4.84 6.00 20.82
C THR A 22 6.17 6.27 20.12
N GLY A 23 6.38 5.73 18.91
CA GLY A 23 7.65 5.82 18.19
C GLY A 23 8.78 4.95 18.76
N GLU A 24 8.48 4.10 19.75
CA GLU A 24 9.46 3.22 20.38
C GLU A 24 10.06 2.24 19.37
N ARG A 25 11.39 2.15 19.34
CA ARG A 25 12.16 1.30 18.41
C ARG A 25 13.16 0.42 19.17
N PRO A 26 12.71 -0.66 19.81
CA PRO A 26 13.57 -1.49 20.67
C PRO A 26 14.61 -2.30 19.90
N TYR A 27 14.35 -2.60 18.62
CA TYR A 27 15.24 -3.43 17.81
C TYR A 27 16.23 -2.55 17.06
N ARG A 28 17.51 -2.57 17.43
CA ARG A 28 18.54 -1.72 16.82
C ARG A 28 19.47 -2.53 15.93
N CYS A 29 19.87 -1.93 14.82
CA CYS A 29 20.93 -2.49 13.98
C CYS A 29 22.28 -2.32 14.69
N SER A 30 23.10 -3.37 14.71
CA SER A 30 24.46 -3.31 15.25
C SER A 30 25.44 -2.58 14.33
N ALA A 31 25.13 -2.49 13.03
CA ALA A 31 26.01 -1.91 12.01
C ALA A 31 25.65 -0.46 11.63
N CYS A 32 24.50 0.07 12.04
CA CYS A 32 24.14 1.46 11.80
C CYS A 32 23.15 1.99 12.86
N PRO A 33 22.95 3.32 12.96
CA PRO A 33 22.08 3.91 13.98
C PRO A 33 20.57 3.59 13.83
N LYS A 34 20.16 2.79 12.84
CA LYS A 34 18.73 2.54 12.57
C LYS A 34 18.10 1.62 13.61
N GLY A 35 16.97 2.08 14.16
CA GLY A 35 16.08 1.30 15.02
C GLY A 35 14.76 0.92 14.33
N PHE A 36 14.16 -0.18 14.77
CA PHE A 36 12.96 -0.79 14.22
C PHE A 36 11.96 -1.10 15.35
N ARG A 37 10.67 -1.04 15.00
CA ARG A 37 9.56 -1.29 15.93
C ARG A 37 9.42 -2.76 16.31
N ASP A 38 9.80 -3.64 15.37
CA ASP A 38 9.78 -5.10 15.53
C ASP A 38 11.04 -5.77 14.96
N SER A 39 11.22 -7.03 15.32
CA SER A 39 12.36 -7.86 14.89
C SER A 39 12.33 -8.20 13.40
N THR A 40 11.15 -8.26 12.79
CA THR A 40 11.00 -8.58 11.36
C THR A 40 11.51 -7.43 10.50
N GLY A 41 11.23 -6.18 10.91
CA GLY A 41 11.74 -4.97 10.28
C GLY A 41 13.26 -4.86 10.36
N LEU A 42 13.86 -5.21 11.51
CA LEU A 42 15.31 -5.27 11.68
C LEU A 42 15.92 -6.35 10.78
N LEU A 43 15.34 -7.56 10.76
CA LEU A 43 15.82 -8.66 9.93
C LEU A 43 15.79 -8.28 8.43
N HIS A 44 14.70 -7.67 7.96
CA HIS A 44 14.62 -7.20 6.57
C HIS A 44 15.67 -6.14 6.25
N HIS A 45 15.94 -5.21 7.19
CA HIS A 45 16.99 -4.20 7.03
C HIS A 45 18.39 -4.81 6.93
N GLN A 46 18.69 -5.83 7.72
CA GLN A 46 19.98 -6.53 7.70
C GLN A 46 20.18 -7.34 6.40
N VAL A 47 19.09 -7.72 5.72
CA VAL A 47 19.11 -8.53 4.48
C VAL A 47 19.04 -7.66 3.22
N SER A 48 18.61 -6.40 3.31
CA SER A 48 18.53 -5.49 2.16
C SER A 48 19.91 -4.91 1.78
N PRO A 49 20.36 -5.02 0.52
CA PRO A 49 21.57 -4.33 0.05
C PRO A 49 21.40 -2.82 0.17
N THR A 50 22.35 -2.13 0.80
CA THR A 50 22.39 -0.67 0.83
C THR A 50 22.89 -0.13 -0.52
N PRO A 51 22.43 1.07 -0.96
CA PRO A 51 22.85 1.67 -2.22
C PRO A 51 24.33 2.14 -2.25
N SER A 52 25.08 2.00 -1.16
CA SER A 52 26.53 2.27 -1.12
C SER A 52 27.28 0.95 -1.23
N GLY A 53 27.79 0.63 -2.42
CA GLY A 53 28.47 -0.62 -2.76
C GLY A 53 29.76 -0.89 -1.99
N SER A 54 29.66 -1.26 -0.71
CA SER A 54 30.77 -1.77 0.10
C SER A 54 30.44 -3.19 0.54
N PRO A 55 31.21 -4.22 0.11
CA PRO A 55 30.93 -5.61 0.42
C PRO A 55 31.61 -6.01 1.73
N LEU A 56 30.84 -6.22 2.80
CA LEU A 56 31.28 -7.08 3.91
C LEU A 56 30.11 -7.93 4.44
N PRO A 57 30.41 -9.15 4.94
CA PRO A 57 29.51 -10.28 4.86
C PRO A 57 28.65 -10.38 6.12
N HIS A 58 27.37 -10.06 6.01
CA HIS A 58 26.39 -10.64 6.93
C HIS A 58 25.75 -11.81 6.20
N GLN A 59 26.17 -13.01 6.60
CA GLN A 59 25.85 -14.29 5.96
C GLN A 59 24.36 -14.36 5.58
N PRO A 60 24.03 -14.64 4.31
CA PRO A 60 22.64 -14.78 3.92
C PRO A 60 22.16 -16.14 4.40
N LEU A 61 21.36 -16.17 5.47
CA LEU A 61 20.32 -17.20 5.55
C LEU A 61 19.34 -16.87 4.44
N MET A 62 19.60 -17.45 3.27
CA MET A 62 18.74 -17.45 2.10
C MET A 62 17.39 -18.05 2.49
N ARG A 63 16.51 -17.25 3.11
CA ARG A 63 15.07 -17.54 3.14
C ARG A 63 14.55 -17.20 1.75
N SER A 64 14.86 -18.07 0.79
CA SER A 64 14.06 -18.21 -0.41
C SER A 64 12.72 -18.78 0.04
N ARG A 65 11.86 -17.92 0.59
CA ARG A 65 10.44 -18.26 0.72
C ARG A 65 9.95 -18.23 -0.71
N SER A 66 9.93 -19.39 -1.37
CA SER A 66 9.32 -19.60 -2.68
C SER A 66 7.95 -18.93 -2.64
N LYS A 67 7.88 -17.72 -3.22
CA LYS A 67 6.67 -16.92 -3.17
C LYS A 67 5.76 -17.53 -4.20
N LYS A 68 4.81 -18.37 -3.78
CA LYS A 68 3.86 -19.01 -4.68
C LYS A 68 3.18 -17.93 -5.52
N ILE A 69 3.35 -18.04 -6.84
CA ILE A 69 2.74 -17.15 -7.83
C ILE A 69 1.52 -17.88 -8.40
N PHE A 70 0.48 -17.12 -8.75
CA PHE A 70 -0.76 -17.62 -9.32
C PHE A 70 -0.91 -17.07 -10.74
N GLY A 71 -1.01 -17.95 -11.72
CA GLY A 71 -1.18 -17.58 -13.13
C GLY A 71 -2.65 -17.47 -13.52
N CYS A 72 -2.95 -16.56 -14.43
CA CYS A 72 -4.25 -16.53 -15.10
C CYS A 72 -4.33 -17.63 -16.18
N SER A 73 -5.48 -18.26 -16.34
CA SER A 73 -5.72 -19.24 -17.43
C SER A 73 -5.92 -18.56 -18.79
N GLU A 74 -6.49 -17.35 -18.77
CA GLU A 74 -6.86 -16.60 -19.98
C GLU A 74 -5.72 -15.73 -20.52
N CYS A 75 -4.65 -15.52 -19.74
CA CYS A 75 -3.46 -14.80 -20.17
C CYS A 75 -2.23 -15.14 -19.32
N GLU A 76 -1.04 -14.78 -19.80
CA GLU A 76 0.24 -15.10 -19.15
C GLU A 76 0.54 -14.27 -17.89
N LYS A 77 -0.44 -13.54 -17.34
CA LYS A 77 -0.22 -12.68 -16.18
C LYS A 77 -0.12 -13.48 -14.89
N LEU A 78 0.82 -13.03 -14.06
CA LEU A 78 1.22 -13.68 -12.81
C LEU A 78 0.91 -12.78 -11.61
N PHE A 79 0.34 -13.36 -10.56
CA PHE A 79 -0.13 -12.66 -9.37
C PHE A 79 0.51 -13.21 -8.09
N ARG A 80 0.69 -12.33 -7.11
CA ARG A 80 1.33 -12.67 -5.82
C ARG A 80 0.37 -13.30 -4.81
N SER A 81 -0.92 -13.27 -5.08
CA SER A 81 -1.95 -13.85 -4.23
C SER A 81 -3.14 -14.34 -5.07
N PRO A 82 -3.91 -15.34 -4.58
CA PRO A 82 -5.13 -15.79 -5.25
C PRO A 82 -6.16 -14.67 -5.41
N ARG A 83 -6.30 -13.83 -4.38
CA ARG A 83 -7.21 -12.67 -4.40
C ARG A 83 -6.89 -11.68 -5.52
N ASP A 84 -5.61 -11.45 -5.79
CA ASP A 84 -5.20 -10.58 -6.89
C ASP A 84 -5.52 -11.20 -8.25
N LEU A 85 -5.39 -12.52 -8.39
CA LEU A 85 -5.77 -13.27 -9.58
C LEU A 85 -7.30 -13.24 -9.78
N GLU A 86 -8.10 -13.56 -8.76
CA GLU A 86 -9.57 -13.49 -8.81
C GLU A 86 -10.05 -12.11 -9.27
N ARG A 87 -9.47 -11.06 -8.67
CA ARG A 87 -9.77 -9.67 -9.05
C ARG A 87 -9.37 -9.38 -10.50
N HIS A 88 -8.30 -9.97 -10.98
CA HIS A 88 -7.85 -9.83 -12.36
C HIS A 88 -8.77 -10.55 -13.36
N VAL A 89 -9.30 -11.72 -13.01
CA VAL A 89 -10.23 -12.49 -13.88
C VAL A 89 -11.44 -11.65 -14.29
N LEU A 90 -11.91 -10.72 -13.44
CA LEU A 90 -12.97 -9.76 -13.77
C LEU A 90 -12.65 -8.87 -15.00
N VAL A 91 -11.38 -8.80 -15.42
CA VAL A 91 -10.96 -8.13 -16.66
C VAL A 91 -11.41 -8.92 -17.87
N HIS A 92 -11.30 -10.26 -17.81
CA HIS A 92 -11.69 -11.16 -18.88
C HIS A 92 -13.20 -11.34 -18.96
N THR A 93 -13.87 -11.52 -17.83
CA THR A 93 -15.35 -11.69 -17.80
C THR A 93 -16.11 -10.39 -18.06
N GLY A 94 -15.46 -9.24 -17.88
CA GLY A 94 -16.10 -7.93 -17.99
C GLY A 94 -17.00 -7.60 -16.80
N GLU A 95 -17.11 -8.47 -15.80
CA GLU A 95 -17.91 -8.24 -14.60
C GLU A 95 -17.48 -6.98 -13.85
N LYS A 96 -18.48 -6.26 -13.35
CA LYS A 96 -18.31 -5.02 -12.59
C LYS A 96 -19.19 -5.07 -11.34
N PRO A 97 -18.76 -5.75 -10.27
CA PRO A 97 -19.62 -6.04 -9.11
C PRO A 97 -20.06 -4.82 -8.30
N PHE A 98 -19.45 -3.65 -8.54
CA PHE A 98 -19.61 -2.48 -7.66
C PHE A 98 -20.45 -1.39 -8.34
N PRO A 99 -21.77 -1.31 -8.06
CA PRO A 99 -22.63 -0.25 -8.59
C PRO A 99 -22.45 1.07 -7.85
N CYS A 100 -22.49 2.17 -8.60
CA CYS A 100 -22.74 3.50 -8.07
C CYS A 100 -24.25 3.73 -8.02
N LEU A 101 -24.81 3.84 -6.81
CA LEU A 101 -26.25 4.05 -6.63
C LEU A 101 -26.72 5.45 -7.05
N GLU A 102 -25.80 6.41 -7.18
CA GLU A 102 -26.10 7.80 -7.55
C GLU A 102 -26.29 7.97 -9.08
N CYS A 103 -25.60 7.18 -9.91
CA CYS A 103 -25.69 7.30 -11.37
C CYS A 103 -25.80 5.97 -12.14
N GLY A 104 -25.94 4.84 -11.44
CA GLY A 104 -26.08 3.51 -12.03
C GLY A 104 -24.81 2.95 -12.70
N LYS A 105 -23.66 3.66 -12.63
CA LYS A 105 -22.41 3.16 -13.23
C LYS A 105 -21.80 2.04 -12.40
N PHE A 106 -21.32 1.00 -13.07
CA PHE A 106 -20.68 -0.14 -12.44
C PHE A 106 -19.15 -0.10 -12.56
N PHE A 107 -18.47 -0.59 -11.52
CA PHE A 107 -17.00 -0.62 -11.42
C PHE A 107 -16.51 -2.04 -11.11
N ARG A 108 -15.31 -2.36 -11.61
CA ARG A 108 -14.65 -3.65 -11.36
C ARG A 108 -14.09 -3.78 -9.95
N HIS A 109 -13.71 -2.66 -9.33
CA HIS A 109 -13.09 -2.64 -8.00
C HIS A 109 -13.73 -1.55 -7.13
N GLU A 110 -13.91 -1.85 -5.84
CA GLU A 110 -14.46 -0.92 -4.85
C GLU A 110 -13.67 0.40 -4.77
N CYS A 111 -12.34 0.35 -4.87
CA CYS A 111 -11.50 1.55 -4.85
C CYS A 111 -11.80 2.50 -6.03
N TYR A 112 -12.21 1.95 -7.18
CA TYR A 112 -12.61 2.76 -8.33
C TYR A 112 -13.99 3.38 -8.13
N LEU A 113 -14.92 2.64 -7.52
CA LEU A 113 -16.22 3.19 -7.11
C LEU A 113 -16.04 4.33 -6.09
N LYS A 114 -15.26 4.11 -5.02
CA LYS A 114 -14.99 5.15 -4.00
C LYS A 114 -14.43 6.42 -4.63
N ARG A 115 -13.44 6.28 -5.50
CA ARG A 115 -12.88 7.41 -6.26
C ARG A 115 -13.91 8.06 -7.19
N HIS A 116 -14.73 7.27 -7.86
CA HIS A 116 -15.76 7.77 -8.76
C HIS A 116 -16.79 8.62 -8.02
N ARG A 117 -17.20 8.22 -6.81
CA ARG A 117 -18.16 8.97 -5.99
C ARG A 117 -17.70 10.40 -5.66
N LEU A 118 -16.39 10.66 -5.62
CA LEU A 118 -15.86 12.02 -5.46
C LEU A 118 -16.27 12.95 -6.62
N LEU A 119 -16.67 12.43 -7.78
CA LEU A 119 -17.18 13.23 -8.89
C LEU A 119 -18.58 13.79 -8.63
N HIS A 120 -19.38 13.12 -7.80
CA HIS A 120 -20.72 13.58 -7.45
C HIS A 120 -20.71 14.64 -6.35
N GLY A 121 -19.65 14.67 -5.53
CA GLY A 121 -19.46 15.66 -4.48
C GLY A 121 -18.50 16.81 -4.86
N PRO A 122 -18.43 17.85 -4.02
CA PRO A 122 -17.46 18.94 -4.16
C PRO A 122 -16.05 18.55 -3.70
N GLU A 123 -15.88 17.41 -3.03
CA GLU A 123 -14.60 16.99 -2.43
C GLU A 123 -13.50 16.81 -3.49
N ARG A 124 -12.39 17.51 -3.30
CA ARG A 124 -11.19 17.43 -4.16
C ARG A 124 -9.95 17.29 -3.26
N PRO A 125 -9.58 16.06 -2.87
CA PRO A 125 -8.53 15.84 -1.86
C PRO A 125 -7.14 16.34 -2.26
N PHE A 126 -6.92 16.59 -3.56
CA PHE A 126 -5.62 16.96 -4.09
C PHE A 126 -5.67 18.37 -4.71
N PRO A 127 -5.54 19.44 -3.91
CA PRO A 127 -5.46 20.80 -4.42
C PRO A 127 -4.09 21.09 -5.06
N CYS A 128 -4.11 21.89 -6.13
CA CYS A 128 -2.89 22.49 -6.68
C CYS A 128 -2.40 23.62 -5.77
N HIS A 129 -1.16 23.54 -5.32
CA HIS A 129 -0.56 24.59 -4.50
C HIS A 129 -0.25 25.89 -5.26
N VAL A 130 -0.20 25.84 -6.60
CA VAL A 130 0.07 27.01 -7.45
C VAL A 130 -1.19 27.82 -7.70
N CYS A 131 -2.29 27.18 -8.12
CA CYS A 131 -3.51 27.87 -8.55
C CYS A 131 -4.78 27.50 -7.75
N GLY A 132 -4.67 26.68 -6.71
CA GLY A 132 -5.80 26.26 -5.87
C GLY A 132 -6.76 25.24 -6.51
N LYS A 133 -6.60 24.90 -7.80
CA LYS A 133 -7.50 23.97 -8.50
C LYS A 133 -7.47 22.58 -7.85
N GLY A 134 -8.65 22.05 -7.49
CA GLY A 134 -8.81 20.74 -6.85
C GLY A 134 -8.90 19.56 -7.82
N PHE A 135 -8.26 18.45 -7.47
CA PHE A 135 -8.29 17.19 -8.22
C PHE A 135 -8.73 16.00 -7.36
N ILE A 136 -9.33 15.00 -8.01
CA ILE A 136 -9.79 13.76 -7.37
C ILE A 136 -8.65 12.73 -7.24
N THR A 137 -7.61 12.83 -8.06
CA THR A 137 -6.45 11.92 -8.00
C THR A 137 -5.14 12.68 -8.04
N LEU A 138 -4.16 12.11 -7.34
CA LEU A 138 -2.78 12.61 -7.39
C LEU A 138 -2.21 12.58 -8.81
N SER A 139 -2.49 11.56 -9.62
CA SER A 139 -2.00 11.50 -11.01
C SER A 139 -2.53 12.64 -11.87
N ASN A 140 -3.80 13.05 -11.67
CA ASN A 140 -4.36 14.20 -12.38
C ASN A 140 -3.72 15.51 -11.91
N LEU A 141 -3.51 15.68 -10.60
CA LEU A 141 -2.75 16.82 -10.07
C LEU A 141 -1.32 16.84 -10.63
N SER A 142 -0.59 15.74 -10.60
CA SER A 142 0.79 15.66 -11.12
C SER A 142 0.86 15.99 -12.60
N ARG A 143 -0.12 15.57 -13.41
CA ARG A 143 -0.21 15.97 -14.82
C ARG A 143 -0.50 17.46 -14.96
N HIS A 144 -1.41 18.00 -14.15
CA HIS A 144 -1.70 19.43 -14.15
C HIS A 144 -0.49 20.27 -13.75
N LEU A 145 0.28 19.86 -12.74
CA LEU A 145 1.48 20.57 -12.28
C LEU A 145 2.55 20.69 -13.37
N LYS A 146 2.57 19.81 -14.38
CA LYS A 146 3.47 19.95 -15.53
C LYS A 146 3.16 21.18 -16.38
N LEU A 147 1.92 21.66 -16.38
CA LEU A 147 1.53 22.86 -17.12
C LEU A 147 2.11 24.14 -16.49
N HIS A 148 2.30 24.15 -15.16
CA HIS A 148 2.92 25.27 -14.45
C HIS A 148 4.43 25.33 -14.66
N ARG A 149 5.09 24.21 -14.99
CA ARG A 149 6.54 24.15 -15.29
C ARG A 149 6.93 24.78 -16.63
N GLY A 150 5.95 25.23 -17.42
CA GLY A 150 6.18 25.98 -18.66
C GLY A 150 5.87 27.48 -18.52
N MET A 151 5.77 27.99 -17.28
CA MET A 151 5.51 29.40 -16.97
C MET A 151 6.73 30.08 -16.35
N ASP A 152 7.94 29.59 -16.66
CA ASP A 152 9.22 30.20 -16.30
C ASP A 152 9.89 30.78 -17.55
#